data_AF-I0J826-F1
#
_entry.id   AF-I0J826-F1
#
_cell.length_a   1.000
_cell.length_b   1.000
_cell.length_c   1.000
_cell.angle_alpha   90.00
_cell.angle_beta   90.00
_cell.angle_gamma   90.00
#
_symmetry.space_group_name_H-M   'P 1'
#
loop_
_entity.id
_entity.type
_entity.pdbx_description
1 polymer ?
#
loop_
_entity_poly.entity_id
_entity_poly.type
_entity_poly.pdbx_seq_one_letter_code
_entity_poly.pdbx_strand_id
1 'polypeptide(L)' 'GSYMSGGVGFTQYATAAYTDNILDEFTYYGMDYLKDKYKIDYKAVDPAQKVKATQEIVNDIAGEVTLNAMEQYEQ' A
#
# COMPACT_ATOMS: atom_id res chain seq x y z
N GLY A 1 6.01 21.77 7.71
CA GLY A 1 4.85 21.01 8.24
C GLY A 1 4.16 21.78 9.34
N SER A 2 3.23 22.66 8.96
CA SER A 2 2.99 23.96 9.62
C SER A 2 2.95 24.03 11.15
N TYR A 3 1.89 23.61 11.85
CA TYR A 3 1.70 23.90 13.30
C TYR A 3 2.88 23.52 14.20
N MET A 4 3.70 22.56 13.78
CA MET A 4 4.86 22.05 14.53
C MET A 4 6.20 22.48 13.92
N SER A 5 6.22 23.34 12.90
CA SER A 5 7.42 23.86 12.24
C SER A 5 7.12 25.20 11.53
N GLY A 6 7.23 25.29 10.19
CA GLY A 6 7.03 26.51 9.39
C GLY A 6 8.04 26.63 8.24
N GLY A 7 7.92 27.66 7.38
CA GLY A 7 8.85 27.91 6.26
C GLY A 7 8.54 27.10 4.99
N VAL A 8 9.59 26.71 4.24
CA VAL A 8 9.49 25.93 2.97
C VAL A 8 8.60 24.68 3.12
N GLY A 9 8.52 24.11 4.31
CA GLY A 9 7.51 23.12 4.65
C GLY A 9 7.86 21.71 4.17
N PHE A 10 6.85 20.85 4.10
CA PHE A 10 6.98 19.42 3.78
C PHE A 10 6.11 19.03 2.60
N THR A 11 5.99 19.94 1.63
CA THR A 11 5.08 19.80 0.49
C THR A 11 5.36 18.50 -0.27
N GLN A 12 6.63 18.21 -0.59
CA GLN A 12 6.99 17.01 -1.35
C GLN A 12 6.84 15.71 -0.56
N TYR A 13 6.97 15.75 0.77
CA TYR A 13 6.64 14.62 1.62
C TYR A 13 5.14 14.29 1.59
N ALA A 14 4.29 15.31 1.43
CA ALA A 14 2.85 15.09 1.28
C ALA A 14 2.51 14.64 -0.15
N THR A 15 3.01 15.34 -1.17
CA THR A 15 2.68 15.04 -2.58
C THR A 15 3.07 13.62 -2.97
N ALA A 16 4.17 13.08 -2.45
CA ALA A 16 4.59 11.70 -2.73
C ALA A 16 3.49 10.64 -2.51
N ALA A 17 2.52 10.88 -1.63
CA ALA A 17 1.42 9.95 -1.35
C ALA A 17 0.15 10.20 -2.19
N TYR A 18 0.08 11.28 -2.98
CA TYR A 18 -1.13 11.62 -3.75
C TYR A 18 -0.86 12.21 -5.14
N THR A 19 0.40 12.26 -5.58
CA THR A 19 0.78 12.64 -6.93
C THR A 19 1.33 11.45 -7.68
N ASP A 20 1.26 11.52 -9.00
CA ASP A 20 1.92 10.61 -9.94
C ASP A 20 1.43 9.15 -9.89
N ASN A 21 0.34 8.87 -9.15
CA ASN A 21 -0.29 7.55 -8.97
C ASN A 21 0.65 6.45 -8.42
N ILE A 22 1.84 6.80 -7.94
CA ILE A 22 2.84 5.82 -7.49
C ILE A 22 2.29 4.99 -6.31
N LEU A 23 1.69 5.67 -5.32
CA LEU A 23 1.08 4.96 -4.19
C LEU A 23 -0.14 4.14 -4.61
N ASP A 24 -0.94 4.66 -5.55
CA ASP A 24 -2.10 3.96 -6.09
C ASP A 24 -1.68 2.64 -6.76
N GLU A 25 -0.64 2.65 -7.60
CA GLU A 25 -0.12 1.47 -8.30
C GLU A 25 0.34 0.38 -7.33
N PHE A 26 1.12 0.73 -6.30
CA PHE A 26 1.57 -0.23 -5.29
C PHE A 26 0.40 -0.80 -4.49
N THR A 27 -0.58 0.04 -4.19
CA THR A 27 -1.77 -0.39 -3.46
C THR A 27 -2.61 -1.34 -4.30
N TYR A 28 -2.88 -1.02 -5.57
CA TYR A 28 -3.64 -1.90 -6.46
C TYR A 28 -2.94 -3.23 -6.69
N TYR A 29 -1.62 -3.25 -6.85
CA TYR A 29 -0.85 -4.50 -6.89
C TYR A 29 -1.08 -5.35 -5.63
N GLY A 30 -0.98 -4.76 -4.44
CA GLY A 30 -1.25 -5.46 -3.18
C GLY A 30 -2.68 -5.99 -3.08
N MET A 31 -3.66 -5.25 -3.60
CA MET A 31 -5.06 -5.69 -3.64
C MET A 31 -5.29 -6.86 -4.59
N ASP A 32 -4.65 -6.84 -5.76
CA ASP A 32 -4.73 -7.95 -6.72
C ASP A 32 -4.02 -9.20 -6.17
N TYR A 33 -2.88 -9.04 -5.49
CA TYR A 33 -2.21 -10.14 -4.78
C TYR A 33 -3.10 -10.76 -3.69
N LEU A 34 -3.79 -9.93 -2.90
CA LEU A 34 -4.77 -10.36 -1.90
C LEU A 34 -5.92 -11.14 -2.53
N LYS A 35 -6.43 -10.68 -3.66
CA LYS A 35 -7.50 -11.35 -4.40
C LYS A 35 -7.05 -12.71 -4.93
N ASP A 36 -5.86 -12.79 -5.50
CA ASP A 36 -5.37 -14.03 -6.10
C ASP A 36 -4.99 -15.08 -5.06
N LYS A 37 -4.30 -14.66 -3.98
CA LYS A 37 -3.79 -15.57 -2.96
C LYS A 37 -4.80 -15.90 -1.87
N TYR A 38 -5.52 -14.89 -1.37
CA TYR A 38 -6.42 -15.02 -0.23
C TYR A 38 -7.91 -15.01 -0.61
N LYS A 39 -8.23 -14.84 -1.89
CA LYS A 39 -9.62 -14.84 -2.40
C LYS A 39 -10.49 -13.75 -1.77
N ILE A 40 -9.88 -12.64 -1.37
CA ILE A 40 -10.57 -11.46 -0.86
C ILE A 40 -10.68 -10.44 -1.99
N ASP A 41 -11.90 -10.14 -2.42
CA ASP A 41 -12.14 -9.13 -3.45
C ASP A 41 -12.57 -7.80 -2.81
N TYR A 42 -11.73 -6.78 -2.97
CA TYR A 42 -12.04 -5.44 -2.48
C TYR A 42 -13.23 -4.77 -3.18
N LYS A 43 -13.64 -5.27 -4.34
CA LYS A 43 -14.85 -4.81 -5.04
C LYS A 43 -16.12 -5.47 -4.53
N ALA A 44 -16.01 -6.61 -3.83
CA ALA A 44 -17.12 -7.36 -3.26
C ALA A 44 -16.95 -7.48 -1.74
N VAL A 45 -16.90 -6.33 -1.06
CA VAL A 45 -16.59 -6.25 0.37
C VAL A 45 -17.67 -6.94 1.20
N ASP A 46 -17.33 -8.12 1.74
CA ASP A 46 -18.11 -8.80 2.77
C ASP A 46 -17.34 -8.73 4.11
N PRO A 47 -17.94 -8.23 5.20
CA PRO A 47 -17.33 -8.25 6.54
C PRO A 47 -16.83 -9.63 7.02
N ALA A 48 -17.35 -10.72 6.45
CA ALA A 48 -16.91 -12.09 6.71
C ALA A 48 -15.66 -12.51 5.91
N GLN A 49 -15.35 -11.83 4.79
CA GLN A 49 -14.15 -12.08 3.99
C GLN A 49 -12.95 -11.38 4.63
N LYS A 50 -12.33 -12.05 5.60
CA LYS A 50 -11.12 -11.59 6.29
C LYS A 50 -10.08 -12.69 6.32
N VAL A 51 -8.83 -12.31 6.10
CA VAL A 51 -7.71 -13.20 6.37
C VAL A 51 -7.47 -13.23 7.88
N LYS A 52 -7.07 -14.38 8.42
CA LYS A 52 -6.63 -14.48 9.81
C LYS A 52 -5.43 -13.56 10.03
N ALA A 53 -5.47 -12.74 11.09
CA ALA A 53 -4.38 -11.85 11.45
C ALA A 53 -3.24 -12.63 12.13
N THR A 54 -2.48 -13.42 11.37
CA THR A 54 -1.27 -14.10 11.84
C THR A 54 -0.01 -13.38 11.36
N GLN A 55 1.09 -13.53 12.10
CA GLN A 55 2.38 -12.93 11.72
C GLN A 55 2.87 -13.40 10.34
N GLU A 56 2.63 -14.67 10.01
CA GLU A 56 3.00 -15.23 8.70
C GLU A 56 2.31 -14.50 7.54
N ILE A 57 1.02 -14.21 7.70
CA ILE A 57 0.21 -13.54 6.67
C ILE A 57 0.59 -12.06 6.57
N VAL A 58 0.92 -11.42 7.70
CA VAL A 58 1.47 -10.06 7.70
C VAL A 58 2.81 -10.02 6.97
N ASN A 59 3.73 -10.94 7.28
CA ASN A 59 5.05 -10.99 6.63
C ASN A 59 4.95 -11.26 5.13
N ASP A 60 3.99 -12.09 4.72
CA ASP A 60 3.75 -12.43 3.32
C ASP A 60 3.28 -11.21 2.51
N ILE A 61 2.19 -10.57 2.93
CA ILE A 61 1.62 -9.41 2.22
C ILE A 61 2.58 -8.22 2.26
N ALA A 62 3.14 -7.92 3.44
CA ALA A 62 4.07 -6.80 3.57
C ALA A 62 5.36 -7.04 2.80
N GLY A 63 5.90 -8.26 2.80
CA GLY A 63 7.11 -8.62 2.07
C GLY A 63 6.92 -8.47 0.56
N GLU A 64 5.87 -9.07 0.02
CA GLU A 64 5.58 -9.04 -1.42
C GLU A 64 5.37 -7.62 -1.94
N VAL A 65 4.50 -6.84 -1.29
CA VAL A 65 4.17 -5.47 -1.75
C VAL A 65 5.38 -4.54 -1.61
N THR A 66 6.21 -4.73 -0.56
CA THR A 66 7.43 -3.92 -0.39
C THR A 66 8.45 -4.24 -1.47
N LEU A 67 8.68 -5.52 -1.80
CA LEU A 67 9.60 -5.91 -2.87
C LEU A 67 9.15 -5.34 -4.21
N ASN A 68 7.86 -5.49 -4.57
CA ASN A 68 7.33 -4.93 -5.81
C ASN A 68 7.46 -3.41 -5.88
N ALA A 69 7.14 -2.68 -4.80
CA ALA A 69 7.27 -1.23 -4.76
C ALA A 69 8.72 -0.78 -4.96
N MET A 70 9.68 -1.46 -4.33
CA MET A 70 11.11 -1.15 -4.49
C MET A 70 11.60 -1.44 -5.91
N GLU A 71 11.20 -2.56 -6.51
CA GLU A 71 11.54 -2.89 -7.89
C GLU A 71 11.02 -1.84 -8.88
N GLN A 72 9.82 -1.30 -8.68
CA GLN A 72 9.26 -0.24 -9.53
C GLN A 72 10.03 1.09 -9.42
N TYR A 73 10.68 1.37 -8.28
CA TYR A 73 11.57 2.53 -8.16
C TYR A 73 12.94 2.32 -8.82
N GLU A 74 13.35 1.07 -9.07
CA GLU A 74 14.66 0.72 -9.65
C GLU A 74 14.64 0.59 -11.19
N GLN A 75 13.45 0.42 -11.79
CA GLN A 75 13.24 0.34 -13.24
C GLN A 75 13.36 1.71 -13.93
#